data_AF-A0A498Q9A8-F1
#
_entry.id   AF-A0A498Q9A8-F1
#
_cell.length_a   1.000
_cell.length_b   1.000
_cell.length_c   1.000
_cell.angle_alpha   90.00
_cell.angle_beta   90.00
_cell.angle_gamma   90.00
#
_symmetry.space_group_name_H-M   'P 1'
#
loop_
_entity.id
_entity.type
_entity.pdbx_description
1 polymer ?
#
loop_
_entity_poly.entity_id
_entity_poly.type
_entity_poly.pdbx_seq_one_letter_code
_entity_poly.pdbx_strand_id
1 'polypeptide(L)'
;MIRRFCHQLPGWVDQATRERAEAQLARHGGQVRPEQLSGLAATIADCLNPDGTYRDEDRARRRGLTLGSRQADGNSELSALITPEPRATVEAVLANPAAPGMGNPESQTPCVDGTPSQGAIDTDTRSATNATTTALPPGCAPCWRRERWVGTTAYPPRSS
;
A
#
# COMPACT_ATOMS: atom_id res chain seq x y z
N MET A 1 3.26 -10.00 19.42
CA MET A 1 3.59 -10.86 18.26
C MET A 1 2.48 -11.89 18.01
N ILE A 2 2.18 -12.79 18.94
CA ILE A 2 1.16 -13.85 18.79
C ILE A 2 -0.22 -13.29 18.40
N ARG A 3 -0.69 -12.23 19.09
CA ARG A 3 -1.93 -11.51 18.72
C ARG A 3 -1.95 -11.04 17.25
N ARG A 4 -0.82 -10.54 16.74
CA ARG A 4 -0.70 -10.11 15.33
C ARG A 4 -0.83 -11.29 14.38
N PHE A 5 -0.19 -12.43 14.69
CA PHE A 5 -0.34 -13.68 13.93
C PHE A 5 -1.81 -14.12 13.86
N CYS A 6 -2.53 -14.15 15.00
CA CYS A 6 -3.95 -14.55 15.02
C CYS A 6 -4.82 -13.61 14.17
N HIS A 7 -4.56 -12.30 14.18
CA HIS A 7 -5.24 -11.33 13.31
C HIS A 7 -4.88 -11.48 11.82
N GLN A 8 -3.75 -12.11 11.50
CA GLN A 8 -3.24 -12.32 10.15
C GLN A 8 -3.74 -13.60 9.46
N LEU A 9 -4.41 -14.50 10.18
CA LEU A 9 -5.00 -15.70 9.59
C LEU A 9 -6.30 -15.39 8.81
N PRO A 10 -6.53 -16.03 7.65
CA PRO A 10 -7.77 -15.90 6.89
C PRO A 10 -9.00 -16.36 7.67
N GLY A 11 -10.16 -15.77 7.39
CA GLY A 11 -11.43 -16.03 8.05
C GLY A 11 -11.95 -17.46 7.91
N TRP A 12 -11.46 -18.20 6.92
CA TRP A 12 -11.83 -19.60 6.68
C TRP A 12 -11.06 -20.58 7.58
N VAL A 13 -9.94 -20.17 8.19
CA VAL A 13 -9.27 -20.96 9.22
C VAL A 13 -10.15 -20.98 10.45
N ASP A 14 -10.62 -22.16 10.85
CA ASP A 14 -11.54 -22.33 11.97
C ASP A 14 -10.90 -21.96 13.32
N GLN A 15 -11.75 -21.65 14.30
CA GLN A 15 -11.32 -21.16 15.60
C GLN A 15 -10.45 -22.16 16.38
N ALA A 16 -10.74 -23.47 16.31
CA ALA A 16 -9.97 -24.47 17.03
C ALA A 16 -8.55 -24.60 16.46
N THR A 17 -8.41 -24.54 15.14
CA THR A 17 -7.09 -24.51 14.47
C THR A 17 -6.29 -23.27 14.85
N ARG A 18 -6.94 -22.10 14.93
CA ARG A 18 -6.31 -20.84 15.38
C ARG A 18 -5.80 -20.95 16.81
N GLU A 19 -6.62 -21.44 17.73
CA GLU A 19 -6.26 -21.61 19.15
C GLU A 19 -5.10 -22.60 19.33
N ARG A 20 -5.09 -23.68 18.55
CA ARG A 20 -3.99 -24.65 18.57
C ARG A 20 -2.67 -24.04 18.08
N ALA A 21 -2.71 -23.24 17.02
CA ALA A 21 -1.55 -22.50 16.50
C ALA A 21 -1.03 -21.46 17.52
N GLU A 22 -1.95 -20.70 18.11
CA GLU A 22 -1.64 -19.74 19.18
C GLU A 22 -1.00 -20.42 20.39
N ALA A 23 -1.56 -21.53 20.86
CA ALA A 23 -1.00 -22.30 21.97
C ALA A 23 0.40 -22.84 21.64
N GLN A 24 0.63 -23.29 20.40
CA GLN A 24 1.95 -23.72 19.96
C GLN A 24 2.96 -22.57 20.01
N LEU A 25 2.60 -21.39 19.49
CA LEU A 25 3.45 -20.21 19.55
C LEU A 25 3.70 -19.75 20.99
N ALA A 26 2.68 -19.75 21.84
CA ALA A 26 2.79 -19.37 23.25
C ALA A 26 3.78 -20.28 24.00
N ARG A 27 3.72 -21.60 23.77
CA ARG A 27 4.67 -22.56 24.36
C ARG A 27 6.11 -22.27 23.97
N HIS A 28 6.36 -21.95 22.69
CA HIS A 28 7.71 -21.68 22.21
C HIS A 28 8.18 -20.26 22.57
N GLY A 29 7.26 -19.31 22.76
CA GLY A 29 7.58 -17.91 23.02
C GLY A 29 8.37 -17.65 24.31
N GLY A 30 8.30 -18.57 25.29
CA GLY A 30 9.15 -18.52 26.48
C GLY A 30 10.53 -19.15 26.32
N GLN A 31 10.79 -19.81 25.18
CA GLN A 31 11.97 -20.67 24.97
C GLN A 31 12.90 -20.16 23.86
N VAL A 32 12.38 -19.35 22.93
CA VAL A 32 13.13 -18.89 21.75
C VAL A 32 13.17 -17.37 21.68
N ARG A 33 14.12 -16.84 20.89
CA ARG A 33 14.21 -15.40 20.63
C ARG A 33 13.02 -14.91 19.79
N PRO A 34 12.64 -13.63 19.88
CA PRO A 34 11.52 -13.07 19.11
C PRO A 34 11.62 -13.31 17.60
N GLU A 35 12.83 -13.30 17.04
CA GLU A 35 13.09 -13.53 15.62
C GLU A 35 12.79 -14.98 15.24
N GLN A 36 13.22 -15.93 16.09
CA GLN A 36 12.95 -17.37 15.90
C GLN A 36 11.46 -17.67 16.05
N LEU A 37 10.79 -17.04 17.02
CA LEU A 37 9.34 -17.15 17.17
C LEU A 37 8.63 -16.61 15.92
N SER A 38 9.13 -15.51 15.36
CA SER A 38 8.59 -14.91 14.13
C SER A 38 8.74 -15.83 12.93
N GLY A 39 9.89 -16.49 12.79
CA GLY A 39 10.09 -17.55 11.80
C GLY A 39 9.09 -18.69 11.97
N LEU A 40 8.90 -19.18 13.19
CA LEU A 40 7.93 -20.25 13.47
C LEU A 40 6.48 -19.83 13.13
N ALA A 41 6.07 -18.61 13.48
CA ALA A 41 4.75 -18.11 13.14
C ALA A 41 4.55 -17.98 11.63
N ALA A 42 5.57 -17.58 10.88
CA ALA A 42 5.52 -17.57 9.41
C ALA A 42 5.34 -19.00 8.87
N THR A 43 6.14 -19.97 9.32
CA THR A 43 5.99 -21.37 8.91
C THR A 43 4.59 -21.92 9.21
N ILE A 44 4.05 -21.64 10.40
CA ILE A 44 2.69 -22.09 10.74
C ILE A 44 1.65 -21.39 9.85
N ALA A 45 1.80 -20.09 9.58
CA ALA A 45 0.89 -19.37 8.69
C ALA A 45 0.91 -19.96 7.28
N ASP A 46 2.08 -20.30 6.75
CA ASP A 46 2.25 -20.90 5.42
C ASP A 46 1.62 -22.31 5.37
N CYS A 47 1.77 -23.10 6.43
CA CYS A 47 1.08 -24.39 6.53
C CYS A 47 -0.45 -24.24 6.59
N LEU A 48 -0.95 -23.16 7.22
CA LEU A 48 -2.38 -22.89 7.36
C LEU A 48 -2.98 -22.22 6.12
N ASN A 49 -2.19 -21.53 5.31
CA ASN A 49 -2.63 -20.84 4.09
C ASN A 49 -1.55 -20.95 2.99
N PRO A 50 -1.31 -22.17 2.46
CA PRO A 50 -0.22 -22.40 1.52
C PRO A 50 -0.40 -21.65 0.20
N ASP A 51 -1.66 -21.44 -0.20
CA ASP A 51 -2.00 -20.73 -1.43
C ASP A 51 -2.02 -19.20 -1.25
N GLY A 52 -1.83 -18.70 -0.02
CA GLY A 52 -1.86 -17.26 0.27
C GLY A 52 -3.22 -16.61 -0.03
N THR A 53 -4.31 -17.38 0.00
CA THR A 53 -5.64 -16.87 -0.38
C THR A 53 -6.30 -16.14 0.79
N TYR A 54 -6.88 -14.98 0.48
CA TYR A 54 -7.60 -14.14 1.43
C TYR A 54 -8.95 -13.76 0.81
N ARG A 55 -10.02 -13.81 1.61
CA ARG A 55 -11.32 -13.31 1.19
C ARG A 55 -11.37 -11.79 1.33
N ASP A 56 -12.34 -11.17 0.68
CA ASP A 56 -12.48 -9.72 0.74
C ASP A 56 -12.80 -9.23 2.16
N GLU A 57 -13.49 -10.04 2.98
CA GLU A 57 -13.71 -9.71 4.40
C GLU A 57 -12.41 -9.73 5.21
N ASP A 58 -11.45 -10.59 4.86
CA ASP A 58 -10.13 -10.61 5.51
C ASP A 58 -9.34 -9.34 5.21
N ARG A 59 -9.37 -8.91 3.95
CA ARG A 59 -8.77 -7.65 3.51
C ARG A 59 -9.48 -6.46 4.13
N ALA A 60 -10.81 -6.50 4.21
CA ALA A 60 -11.63 -5.43 4.75
C ALA A 60 -11.35 -5.13 6.22
N ARG A 61 -11.12 -6.16 7.03
CA ARG A 61 -10.78 -6.01 8.45
C ARG A 61 -9.41 -5.41 8.70
N ARG A 62 -8.50 -5.49 7.72
CA ARG A 62 -7.10 -5.06 7.85
C ARG A 62 -6.79 -3.75 7.15
N ARG A 63 -7.53 -3.43 6.09
CA ARG A 63 -7.30 -2.22 5.32
C ARG A 63 -7.58 -0.97 6.17
N GLY A 64 -6.83 0.07 5.93
CA GLY A 64 -6.97 1.35 6.61
C GLY A 64 -5.94 2.34 6.09
N LEU A 65 -6.24 3.62 6.22
CA LEU A 65 -5.34 4.71 5.90
C LEU A 65 -5.43 5.72 7.04
N THR A 66 -4.28 6.11 7.55
CA THR A 66 -4.15 7.12 8.60
C THR A 66 -3.18 8.19 8.17
N LEU A 67 -3.59 9.44 8.29
CA LEU A 67 -2.71 10.59 8.18
C LEU A 67 -2.39 11.09 9.59
N GLY A 68 -1.12 11.01 9.96
CA GLY A 68 -0.62 11.46 11.25
C GLY A 68 -0.71 12.98 11.39
N SER A 69 -0.57 13.45 12.64
CA SER A 69 -0.44 14.88 12.92
C SER A 69 0.74 15.48 12.15
N ARG A 70 0.64 16.77 11.85
CA ARG A 70 1.76 17.53 11.30
C ARG A 70 2.91 17.58 12.31
N GLN A 71 4.10 17.22 11.87
CA GLN A 71 5.35 17.28 12.61
C GLN A 71 5.90 18.72 12.61
N ALA A 72 6.94 18.97 13.41
CA ALA A 72 7.50 20.32 13.59
C ALA A 72 8.09 20.93 12.30
N ASP A 73 8.52 20.09 11.38
CA ASP A 73 9.01 20.46 10.05
C ASP A 73 7.88 20.69 9.03
N GLY A 74 6.62 20.49 9.43
CA GLY A 74 5.46 20.62 8.56
C GLY A 74 5.07 19.34 7.81
N ASN A 75 5.86 18.27 7.91
CA ASN A 75 5.56 16.99 7.27
C ASN A 75 4.49 16.21 8.06
N SER A 76 3.80 15.29 7.41
CA SER A 76 2.86 14.37 8.07
C SER A 76 3.17 12.94 7.66
N GLU A 77 3.13 12.03 8.62
CA GLU A 77 3.27 10.61 8.34
C GLU A 77 1.99 10.07 7.69
N LEU A 78 2.13 9.35 6.58
CA LEU A 78 1.04 8.59 5.96
C LEU A 78 1.30 7.10 6.15
N SER A 79 0.36 6.39 6.76
CA SER A 79 0.44 4.94 6.96
C SER A 79 -0.82 4.28 6.42
N ALA A 80 -0.67 3.22 5.61
CA ALA A 80 -1.80 2.56 5.00
C ALA A 80 -1.56 1.07 4.74
N LEU A 81 -2.63 0.30 4.89
CA LEU A 81 -2.79 -1.04 4.32
C LEU A 81 -3.94 -0.96 3.32
N ILE A 82 -3.65 -1.17 2.04
CA ILE A 82 -4.60 -1.01 0.94
C ILE A 82 -4.81 -2.34 0.22
N THR A 83 -6.00 -2.54 -0.33
CA THR A 83 -6.29 -3.73 -1.16
C THR A 83 -5.62 -3.61 -2.53
N PRO A 84 -5.53 -4.69 -3.33
CA PRO A 84 -4.88 -4.63 -4.63
C PRO A 84 -5.47 -3.58 -5.59
N GLU A 85 -6.78 -3.34 -5.54
CA GLU A 85 -7.46 -2.38 -6.41
C GLU A 85 -7.02 -0.92 -6.14
N PRO A 86 -7.14 -0.36 -4.92
CA PRO A 86 -6.62 0.98 -4.61
C PRO A 86 -5.10 1.07 -4.68
N ARG A 87 -4.35 -0.04 -4.58
CA ARG A 87 -2.90 -0.03 -4.80
C ARG A 87 -2.55 0.47 -6.20
N ALA A 88 -3.22 -0.03 -7.23
CA ALA A 88 -2.97 0.39 -8.61
C ALA A 88 -3.22 1.90 -8.79
N THR A 89 -4.28 2.43 -8.18
CA THR A 89 -4.58 3.87 -8.14
C THR A 89 -3.44 4.67 -7.51
N VAL A 90 -2.98 4.24 -6.33
CA VAL A 90 -1.88 4.92 -5.62
C VAL A 90 -0.60 4.88 -6.45
N GLU A 91 -0.23 3.73 -7.00
CA GLU A 91 0.96 3.60 -7.87
C GLU A 91 0.88 4.53 -9.08
N ALA A 92 -0.28 4.62 -9.75
CA ALA A 92 -0.48 5.52 -10.88
C ALA A 92 -0.37 7.01 -10.48
N VAL A 93 -0.92 7.38 -9.32
CA VAL A 93 -0.85 8.75 -8.80
C VAL A 93 0.59 9.14 -8.45
N LEU A 94 1.35 8.25 -7.83
CA LEU A 94 2.73 8.51 -7.42
C LEU A 94 3.72 8.44 -8.60
N ALA A 95 3.43 7.65 -9.64
CA ALA A 95 4.30 7.54 -10.82
C ALA A 95 4.37 8.83 -11.64
N ASN A 96 3.26 9.58 -11.75
CA ASN A 96 3.21 10.81 -12.53
C ASN A 96 4.20 11.90 -12.05
N PRO A 97 4.19 12.32 -10.76
CA PRO A 97 5.17 13.28 -10.26
C PRO A 97 6.60 12.73 -10.19
N ALA A 98 6.76 11.41 -10.09
CA ALA A 98 8.07 10.75 -10.06
C ALA A 98 8.76 10.67 -11.43
N ALA A 99 8.03 10.86 -12.52
CA ALA A 99 8.61 10.89 -13.86
C ALA A 99 9.52 12.12 -14.03
N PRO A 100 10.75 11.98 -14.53
CA PRO A 100 11.66 13.10 -14.74
C PRO A 100 11.03 14.22 -15.57
N GLY A 101 11.18 15.46 -15.13
CA GLY A 101 10.64 16.65 -15.79
C GLY A 101 9.15 16.91 -15.53
N MET A 102 8.42 15.99 -14.90
CA MET A 102 7.00 16.17 -14.57
C MET A 102 6.81 16.95 -13.28
N GLY A 103 6.01 18.02 -13.35
CA GLY A 103 5.55 18.78 -12.19
C GLY A 103 6.66 19.33 -11.30
N ASN A 104 7.86 19.55 -11.84
CA ASN A 104 8.98 20.08 -11.07
C ASN A 104 8.67 21.51 -10.58
N PRO A 105 8.54 21.76 -9.26
CA PRO A 105 8.23 23.09 -8.72
C PRO A 105 9.36 24.10 -8.91
N GLU A 106 10.59 23.65 -9.15
CA GLU A 106 11.74 24.51 -9.42
C GLU A 106 11.77 24.99 -10.89
N SER A 107 10.96 24.36 -11.76
CA SER A 107 10.78 24.83 -13.14
C SER A 107 9.87 26.06 -13.15
N GLN A 108 10.24 27.08 -13.94
CA GLN A 108 9.38 28.24 -14.20
C GLN A 108 8.11 27.85 -14.98
N THR A 109 8.18 26.77 -15.76
CA THR A 109 7.05 26.21 -16.52
C THR A 109 6.96 24.71 -16.25
N PRO A 110 6.41 24.30 -15.09
CA PRO A 110 6.28 22.89 -14.76
C PRO A 110 5.43 22.15 -15.80
N CYS A 111 5.89 20.99 -16.26
CA CYS A 111 5.07 20.15 -17.14
C CYS A 111 3.95 19.50 -16.33
N VAL A 112 2.70 19.80 -16.67
CA VAL A 112 1.51 19.35 -15.92
C VAL A 112 0.68 18.31 -16.68
N ASP A 113 0.80 18.28 -17.99
CA ASP A 113 0.11 17.34 -18.87
C ASP A 113 1.02 17.00 -20.06
N GLY A 114 0.81 15.83 -20.65
CA GLY A 114 1.56 15.33 -21.80
C GLY A 114 2.96 14.81 -21.44
N THR A 115 3.87 14.93 -22.38
CA THR A 115 5.26 14.49 -22.25
C THR A 115 6.15 15.70 -21.95
N PRO A 116 6.99 15.65 -20.91
CA PRO A 116 7.92 16.73 -20.59
C PRO A 116 8.95 16.91 -21.70
N SER A 117 9.45 18.13 -21.88
CA SER A 117 10.52 18.41 -22.84
C SER A 117 11.84 17.77 -22.38
N GLN A 118 12.74 17.50 -23.33
CA GLN A 118 14.05 16.91 -23.00
C GLN A 118 14.84 17.79 -22.01
N GLY A 119 14.81 19.11 -22.18
CA GLY A 119 15.46 20.04 -21.24
C GLY A 119 14.87 20.00 -19.83
N ALA A 120 13.56 19.77 -19.70
CA ALA A 120 12.91 19.60 -18.38
C ALA A 120 13.32 18.29 -17.72
N ILE A 121 13.49 17.21 -18.50
CA ILE A 121 14.01 15.92 -18.03
C ILE A 121 15.46 16.07 -17.57
N ASP A 122 16.32 16.67 -18.39
CA ASP A 122 17.77 16.77 -18.13
C ASP A 122 18.10 17.67 -16.93
N THR A 123 17.24 18.67 -16.66
CA THR A 123 17.41 19.61 -15.54
C THR A 123 16.70 19.15 -14.26
N ASP A 124 15.91 18.06 -14.31
CA ASP A 124 15.24 17.54 -13.11
C ASP A 124 16.24 16.78 -12.23
N THR A 125 16.71 17.45 -11.17
CA THR A 125 17.66 16.89 -10.21
C THR A 125 16.98 16.18 -9.02
N ARG A 126 15.65 16.06 -9.02
CA ARG A 126 14.93 15.46 -7.89
C ARG A 126 15.14 13.94 -7.85
N SER A 127 15.28 13.41 -6.64
CA SER A 127 15.14 11.98 -6.42
C SER A 127 13.68 11.56 -6.57
N ALA A 128 13.42 10.30 -6.92
CA ALA A 128 12.05 9.77 -7.04
C ALA A 128 11.22 9.97 -5.76
N THR A 129 11.84 9.81 -4.58
CA THR A 129 11.19 10.03 -3.27
C THR A 129 10.76 11.48 -3.10
N ASN A 130 11.66 12.43 -3.38
CA ASN A 130 11.35 13.85 -3.27
C ASN A 130 10.30 14.27 -4.30
N ALA A 131 10.42 13.79 -5.54
CA ALA A 131 9.49 14.07 -6.62
C ALA A 131 8.06 13.63 -6.26
N THR A 132 7.90 12.41 -5.73
CA THR A 132 6.61 11.84 -5.31
C THR A 132 5.95 12.60 -4.15
N THR A 133 6.76 13.17 -3.25
CA THR A 133 6.28 13.83 -2.02
C THR A 133 5.99 15.32 -2.24
N THR A 134 6.33 15.85 -3.42
CA THR A 134 6.12 17.26 -3.74
C THR A 134 4.74 17.47 -4.35
N ALA A 135 4.04 18.52 -3.91
CA ALA A 135 2.76 18.86 -4.48
C ALA A 135 2.88 19.13 -5.98
N LEU A 136 2.02 18.50 -6.78
CA LEU A 136 1.86 18.85 -8.18
C LEU A 136 1.15 20.21 -8.28
N PRO A 137 1.57 21.08 -9.22
CA PRO A 137 0.86 22.34 -9.46
C PRO A 137 -0.59 22.08 -9.91
N PRO A 138 -1.51 23.04 -9.65
CA PRO A 138 -2.90 22.92 -10.05
C PRO A 138 -2.99 22.72 -11.58
N GLY A 139 -3.78 21.73 -12.02
CA GLY A 139 -3.92 21.41 -13.44
C GLY A 139 -3.15 20.17 -13.93
N CYS A 140 -2.34 19.53 -13.07
CA CYS A 140 -1.71 18.22 -13.36
C CYS A 140 -2.68 17.03 -13.42
N ALA A 141 -3.88 17.25 -13.94
CA ALA A 141 -5.04 16.39 -13.79
C ALA A 141 -5.34 15.39 -14.94
N PRO A 142 -4.47 15.05 -15.90
CA PRO A 142 -4.88 14.11 -16.95
C PRO A 142 -5.19 12.72 -16.38
N CYS A 143 -4.53 12.31 -15.28
CA CYS A 143 -4.85 11.09 -14.54
C CYS A 143 -6.06 11.22 -13.61
N TRP A 144 -6.63 12.41 -13.41
CA TRP A 144 -7.77 12.65 -12.50
C TRP A 144 -9.10 12.88 -13.23
N ARG A 145 -9.09 12.93 -14.57
CA ARG A 145 -10.32 12.93 -15.37
C ARG A 145 -11.09 11.64 -15.15
N ARG A 146 -12.31 11.75 -14.62
CA ARG A 146 -13.23 10.64 -14.31
C ARG A 146 -13.35 9.62 -15.45
N GLU A 147 -13.30 10.08 -16.69
CA GLU A 147 -13.37 9.30 -17.93
C GLU A 147 -12.21 8.30 -18.11
N ARG A 148 -11.02 8.58 -17.56
CA ARG A 148 -9.86 7.68 -17.61
C ARG A 148 -9.91 6.55 -16.56
N TRP A 149 -10.82 6.64 -15.58
CA TRP A 149 -11.00 5.66 -14.49
C TRP A 149 -12.10 4.63 -14.77
N VAL A 150 -12.90 4.81 -15.82
CA VAL A 150 -14.08 3.95 -16.10
C VAL A 150 -13.69 2.54 -16.60
N GLY A 151 -12.40 2.29 -16.88
CA GLY A 151 -11.94 1.06 -17.53
C GLY A 151 -11.48 -0.10 -16.64
N THR A 152 -11.26 0.08 -15.33
CA THR A 152 -10.58 -0.95 -14.50
C THR A 152 -11.31 -1.44 -13.26
N THR A 153 -12.52 -0.94 -12.96
CA THR A 153 -13.29 -1.38 -11.76
C THR A 153 -14.76 -1.71 -12.04
N ALA A 154 -15.12 -2.07 -13.27
CA ALA A 154 -16.43 -2.63 -13.56
C ALA A 154 -16.51 -4.08 -13.02
N TYR A 155 -16.83 -4.23 -11.75
CA TYR A 155 -17.46 -5.44 -11.23
C TYR A 155 -18.81 -5.56 -11.96
N PRO A 156 -19.12 -6.66 -12.68
CA PRO A 156 -20.43 -6.79 -13.29
C PRO A 156 -21.48 -6.84 -12.17
N PRO A 157 -22.65 -6.17 -12.33
CA PRO A 157 -23.72 -6.30 -11.35
C PRO A 157 -24.16 -7.77 -11.29
N ARG A 158 -24.25 -8.32 -10.07
CA ARG A 158 -24.87 -9.64 -9.86
C ARG A 158 -26.30 -9.58 -10.40
N SER A 159 -26.60 -10.44 -11.36
CA SER A 159 -27.96 -10.75 -11.76
C SER A 159 -28.71 -11.36 -10.58
N SER A 160 -29.82 -10.73 -10.19
CA SER A 160 -30.86 -11.34 -9.35
C SER A 160 -31.63 -12.40 -10.12
#